data_AF-A0A7X9P2C0-F1
#
_entry.id   AF-A0A7X9P2C0-F1
#
_cell.length_a   1.000
_cell.length_b   1.000
_cell.length_c   1.000
_cell.angle_alpha   90.00
_cell.angle_beta   90.00
_cell.angle_gamma   90.00
#
_symmetry.space_group_name_H-M   'P 1'
#
loop_
_entity.id
_entity.type
_entity.pdbx_description
1 polymer ?
#
loop_
_entity_poly.entity_id
_entity_poly.type
_entity_poly.pdbx_seq_one_letter_code
_entity_poly.pdbx_strand_id
1 'polypeptide(L)'
;MKIYLFVIINLLFVINISAQTSRKEVQLSGFIAEKYAISMTLAINNDDVVGYYYYEKYKTKILLEGKIVNEQIYLQESPDVSSDFTMGFRGALTASGFKGFWLDKNRDKSLSCSLEMKSEEIVNLSANAIDGTYESEYNSDSYSGHLKMKKISGNFYYFNVSVGTASACTGNLKGIATFNGAGNGNYTGKACKRIDFTASNNTLELTEKECNMHGMQCSFEGKYQKTDAKDF
;
A
#
# COMPACT_ATOMS: atom_id res chain seq x y z
N MET A 1 -70.12 -18.04 11.31
CA MET A 1 -69.25 -17.26 10.40
C MET A 1 -67.85 -17.24 11.03
N LYS A 2 -66.92 -18.06 10.54
CA LYS A 2 -65.54 -18.15 11.04
C LYS A 2 -64.63 -17.36 10.11
N ILE A 3 -64.03 -16.28 10.61
CA ILE A 3 -63.05 -15.48 9.88
C ILE A 3 -61.67 -15.95 10.32
N TYR A 4 -60.92 -16.57 9.41
CA TYR A 4 -59.51 -16.92 9.61
C TYR A 4 -58.67 -15.70 9.27
N LEU A 5 -58.08 -15.08 10.29
CA LEU A 5 -57.12 -13.99 10.15
C LEU A 5 -55.75 -14.59 9.83
N PHE A 6 -55.36 -14.57 8.55
CA PHE A 6 -54.03 -14.94 8.09
C PHE A 6 -53.06 -13.78 8.39
N VAL A 7 -52.21 -13.94 9.40
CA VAL A 7 -51.11 -13.00 9.69
C VAL A 7 -49.88 -13.48 8.92
N ILE A 8 -49.55 -12.78 7.82
CA ILE A 8 -48.32 -13.00 7.05
C ILE A 8 -47.19 -12.21 7.73
N ILE A 9 -46.38 -12.90 8.53
CA ILE A 9 -45.12 -12.36 9.07
C ILE A 9 -44.08 -12.39 7.95
N ASN A 10 -43.83 -11.24 7.33
CA ASN A 10 -42.66 -11.05 6.46
C ASN A 10 -41.42 -10.89 7.33
N LEU A 11 -40.72 -11.99 7.58
CA LEU A 11 -39.41 -12.00 8.23
C LEU A 11 -38.36 -11.58 7.20
N LEU A 12 -38.02 -10.29 7.17
CA LEU A 12 -36.90 -9.77 6.39
C LEU A 12 -35.59 -10.20 7.07
N PHE A 13 -35.01 -11.29 6.59
CA PHE A 13 -33.64 -11.68 6.90
C PHE A 13 -32.70 -10.66 6.23
N VAL A 14 -32.18 -9.71 6.99
CA VAL A 14 -31.11 -8.82 6.54
C VAL A 14 -29.82 -9.64 6.60
N ILE A 15 -29.42 -10.21 5.47
CA ILE A 15 -28.14 -10.89 5.34
C ILE A 15 -27.07 -9.78 5.32
N ASN A 16 -26.37 -9.59 6.44
CA ASN A 16 -25.15 -8.79 6.46
C ASN A 16 -24.08 -9.56 5.69
N ILE A 17 -24.03 -9.35 4.36
CA ILE A 17 -22.92 -9.80 3.54
C ILE A 17 -21.72 -8.95 3.97
N SER A 18 -20.90 -9.48 4.85
CA SER A 18 -19.54 -8.98 5.07
C SER A 18 -18.85 -9.01 3.71
N ALA A 19 -18.55 -7.82 3.16
CA ALA A 19 -17.79 -7.72 1.93
C ALA A 19 -16.38 -8.25 2.21
N GLN A 20 -16.12 -9.49 1.82
CA GLN A 20 -14.78 -10.06 1.89
C GLN A 20 -13.90 -9.31 0.90
N THR A 21 -13.02 -8.46 1.41
CA THR A 21 -12.07 -7.71 0.59
C THR A 21 -11.02 -8.68 0.02
N SER A 22 -10.97 -8.78 -1.30
CA SER A 22 -9.94 -9.52 -2.03
C SER A 22 -9.03 -8.54 -2.77
N ARG A 23 -7.74 -8.85 -2.91
CA ARG A 23 -6.83 -8.16 -3.82
C ARG A 23 -6.26 -9.10 -4.86
N LYS A 24 -5.76 -8.53 -5.95
CA LYS A 24 -4.99 -9.24 -6.96
C LYS A 24 -3.49 -8.99 -6.72
N GLU A 25 -2.72 -10.04 -6.48
CA GLU A 25 -1.26 -10.01 -6.42
C GLU A 25 -0.68 -10.46 -7.76
N VAL A 26 0.28 -9.71 -8.29
CA VAL A 26 0.86 -9.90 -9.62
C VAL A 26 2.37 -9.90 -9.52
N GLN A 27 3.02 -10.91 -10.10
CA GLN A 27 4.47 -10.97 -10.24
C GLN A 27 4.86 -10.99 -11.71
N LEU A 28 5.80 -10.12 -12.08
CA LEU A 28 6.24 -9.88 -13.44
C LEU A 28 7.77 -9.90 -13.50
N SER A 29 8.33 -10.28 -14.64
CA SER A 29 9.75 -10.07 -14.92
C SER A 29 9.99 -9.80 -16.40
N GLY A 30 11.03 -9.04 -16.72
CA GLY A 30 11.42 -8.77 -18.09
C GLY A 30 12.42 -7.64 -18.14
N PHE A 31 12.30 -6.74 -19.12
CA PHE A 31 13.34 -5.77 -19.41
C PHE A 31 12.80 -4.36 -19.59
N ILE A 32 13.57 -3.39 -19.09
CA ILE A 32 13.53 -2.00 -19.55
C ILE A 32 14.59 -1.84 -20.65
N ALA A 33 14.19 -1.27 -21.79
CA ALA A 33 15.01 -1.04 -22.97
C ALA A 33 15.77 -2.28 -23.46
N GLU A 34 15.14 -3.47 -23.35
CA GLU A 34 15.72 -4.77 -23.72
C GLU A 34 17.05 -5.12 -23.03
N LYS A 35 17.45 -4.33 -22.02
CA LYS A 35 18.79 -4.34 -21.45
C LYS A 35 18.77 -4.51 -19.94
N TYR A 36 17.89 -3.79 -19.27
CA TYR A 36 17.86 -3.76 -17.81
C TYR A 36 16.82 -4.76 -17.32
N ALA A 37 17.29 -5.95 -16.94
CA ALA A 37 16.43 -6.98 -16.36
C ALA A 37 15.85 -6.50 -15.02
N ILE A 38 14.53 -6.59 -14.90
CA ILE A 38 13.79 -6.23 -13.68
C ILE A 38 12.79 -7.31 -13.30
N SER A 39 12.50 -7.38 -12.00
CA SER A 39 11.32 -8.06 -11.47
C SER A 39 10.41 -7.04 -10.79
N MET A 40 9.11 -7.25 -10.90
CA MET A 40 8.08 -6.36 -10.36
C MET A 40 7.02 -7.18 -9.63
N THR A 41 6.60 -6.70 -8.47
CA THR A 41 5.54 -7.29 -7.66
C THR A 41 4.51 -6.21 -7.34
N LEU A 42 3.26 -6.43 -7.70
CA LEU A 42 2.16 -5.48 -7.52
C LEU A 42 1.03 -6.11 -6.70
N ALA A 43 0.44 -5.34 -5.81
CA ALA A 43 -0.86 -5.58 -5.21
C ALA A 43 -1.86 -4.57 -5.79
N ILE A 44 -2.93 -5.08 -6.37
CA ILE A 44 -3.99 -4.32 -7.02
C ILE A 44 -5.26 -4.53 -6.23
N ASN A 45 -5.82 -3.44 -5.70
CA ASN A 45 -7.11 -3.42 -5.02
C ASN A 45 -8.00 -2.41 -5.72
N ASN A 46 -9.05 -2.89 -6.40
CA ASN A 46 -9.81 -2.06 -7.33
C ASN A 46 -8.86 -1.38 -8.35
N ASP A 47 -8.89 -0.05 -8.42
CA ASP A 47 -8.03 0.74 -9.28
C ASP A 47 -6.72 1.16 -8.59
N ASP A 48 -6.58 0.97 -7.27
CA ASP A 48 -5.37 1.31 -6.52
C ASP A 48 -4.27 0.25 -6.72
N VAL A 49 -3.05 0.70 -6.99
CA VAL A 49 -1.89 -0.18 -7.13
C VAL A 49 -0.76 0.24 -6.20
N VAL A 50 -0.24 -0.71 -5.43
CA VAL A 50 1.01 -0.54 -4.68
C VAL A 50 1.93 -1.72 -4.97
N GLY A 51 3.23 -1.52 -4.87
CA GLY A 51 4.15 -2.60 -5.11
C GLY A 51 5.60 -2.16 -5.10
N TYR A 52 6.44 -2.93 -5.75
CA TYR A 52 7.81 -2.55 -5.99
C TYR A 52 8.32 -3.21 -7.26
N TYR A 53 9.41 -2.65 -7.77
CA TYR A 53 10.27 -3.36 -8.70
C TYR A 53 11.71 -3.34 -8.21
N TYR A 54 12.56 -4.14 -8.80
CA TYR A 54 14.00 -4.06 -8.60
C TYR A 54 14.74 -4.52 -9.84
N TYR A 55 15.94 -3.98 -10.03
CA TYR A 55 16.88 -4.48 -11.01
C TYR A 55 17.47 -5.82 -10.54
N GLU A 56 17.45 -6.83 -11.40
CA GLU A 56 17.93 -8.18 -11.09
C GLU A 56 19.36 -8.19 -10.54
N LYS A 57 20.20 -7.28 -11.03
CA LYS A 57 21.60 -7.13 -10.59
C LYS A 57 21.74 -6.66 -9.14
N TYR A 58 20.87 -5.79 -8.65
CA TYR A 58 21.04 -5.11 -7.35
C TYR A 58 20.04 -5.56 -6.29
N LYS A 59 18.87 -6.06 -6.70
CA LYS A 59 17.79 -6.54 -5.83
C LYS A 59 17.27 -5.52 -4.80
N THR A 60 17.67 -4.25 -4.91
CA THR A 60 17.13 -3.15 -4.12
C THR A 60 15.71 -2.83 -4.59
N LYS A 61 14.73 -2.98 -3.69
CA LYS A 61 13.33 -2.69 -3.97
C LYS A 61 13.11 -1.19 -4.09
N ILE A 62 12.46 -0.79 -5.18
CA ILE A 62 12.03 0.58 -5.44
C ILE A 62 10.51 0.58 -5.34
N LEU A 63 9.98 1.38 -4.41
CA LEU A 63 8.55 1.48 -4.14
C LEU A 63 7.79 2.00 -5.37
N LEU A 64 6.66 1.37 -5.67
CA LEU A 64 5.71 1.79 -6.68
C LEU A 64 4.36 2.09 -6.04
N GLU A 65 3.80 3.25 -6.37
CA GLU A 65 2.42 3.63 -6.06
C GLU A 65 1.73 4.05 -7.34
N GLY A 66 0.45 3.76 -7.50
CA GLY A 66 -0.20 4.03 -8.77
C GLY A 66 -1.66 3.69 -8.84
N LYS A 67 -2.18 3.77 -10.05
CA LYS A 67 -3.58 3.45 -10.34
C LYS A 67 -3.79 2.87 -11.73
N ILE A 68 -4.89 2.16 -11.90
CA ILE A 68 -5.43 1.75 -13.20
C ILE A 68 -6.50 2.77 -13.61
N VAL A 69 -6.36 3.36 -14.79
CA VAL A 69 -7.33 4.30 -15.36
C VAL A 69 -7.47 3.99 -16.84
N ASN A 70 -8.70 3.73 -17.30
CA ASN A 70 -9.00 3.39 -18.69
C ASN A 70 -8.10 2.26 -19.22
N GLU A 71 -8.00 1.15 -18.46
CA GLU A 71 -7.18 -0.03 -18.78
C GLU A 71 -5.66 0.23 -18.85
N GLN A 72 -5.22 1.46 -18.55
CA GLN A 72 -3.82 1.84 -18.48
C GLN A 72 -3.39 1.89 -17.01
N ILE A 73 -2.26 1.26 -16.71
CA ILE A 73 -1.63 1.33 -15.40
C ILE A 73 -0.61 2.48 -15.39
N TYR A 74 -0.65 3.26 -14.32
CA TYR A 74 0.25 4.38 -14.05
C TYR A 74 0.91 4.13 -12.70
N LEU A 75 2.20 3.82 -12.69
CA LEU A 75 2.97 3.53 -11.48
C LEU A 75 4.08 4.57 -11.33
N GLN A 76 4.15 5.23 -10.19
CA GLN A 76 5.18 6.19 -9.84
C GLN A 76 6.19 5.54 -8.91
N GLU A 77 7.47 5.77 -9.18
CA GLU A 77 8.53 5.60 -8.19
C GLU A 77 8.33 6.69 -7.14
N SER A 78 7.86 6.29 -5.96
CA SER A 78 7.45 7.25 -4.94
C SER A 78 8.41 7.18 -3.75
N PRO A 79 9.51 7.96 -3.76
CA PRO A 79 10.29 8.18 -2.55
C PRO A 79 9.78 9.34 -1.70
N ASP A 80 8.97 10.27 -2.23
CA ASP A 80 8.64 11.56 -1.59
C ASP A 80 7.21 12.07 -1.89
N VAL A 81 6.77 13.06 -1.10
CA VAL A 81 5.40 13.63 -0.98
C VAL A 81 4.86 14.35 -2.23
N SER A 82 5.58 14.38 -3.35
CA SER A 82 5.12 15.07 -4.57
C SER A 82 3.99 14.28 -5.25
N SER A 83 2.85 14.93 -5.48
CA SER A 83 1.74 14.40 -6.28
C SER A 83 2.05 14.32 -7.76
N ASP A 84 3.12 14.97 -8.21
CA ASP A 84 3.46 15.02 -9.63
C ASP A 84 4.23 13.77 -10.03
N PHE A 85 3.74 13.10 -11.07
CA PHE A 85 4.47 12.02 -11.70
C PHE A 85 5.81 12.54 -12.22
N THR A 86 6.90 12.09 -11.61
CA THR A 86 8.28 12.39 -12.02
C THR A 86 8.93 11.21 -12.73
N MET A 87 8.74 9.99 -12.22
CA MET A 87 9.41 8.79 -12.71
C MET A 87 8.57 7.54 -12.42
N GLY A 88 8.62 6.54 -13.29
CA GLY A 88 7.96 5.25 -13.08
C GLY A 88 7.47 4.61 -14.38
N PHE A 89 6.37 3.87 -14.33
CA PHE A 89 5.86 3.06 -15.44
C PHE A 89 4.50 3.55 -15.92
N ARG A 90 4.30 3.48 -17.25
CA ARG A 90 2.99 3.69 -17.88
C ARG A 90 2.79 2.65 -18.98
N GLY A 91 1.65 1.97 -18.99
CA GLY A 91 1.35 0.99 -20.03
C GLY A 91 0.08 0.20 -19.79
N ALA A 92 -0.04 -0.95 -20.45
CA ALA A 92 -1.14 -1.89 -20.26
C ALA A 92 -0.66 -3.11 -19.47
N LEU A 93 -1.42 -3.49 -18.44
CA LEU A 93 -1.28 -4.76 -17.74
C LEU A 93 -2.32 -5.73 -18.30
N THR A 94 -1.86 -6.84 -18.87
CA THR A 94 -2.69 -7.87 -19.51
C THR A 94 -2.42 -9.23 -18.85
N ALA A 95 -3.20 -10.25 -19.21
CA ALA A 95 -2.95 -11.62 -18.77
C ALA A 95 -1.55 -12.14 -19.18
N SER A 96 -0.96 -11.61 -20.26
CA SER A 96 0.39 -11.98 -20.71
C SER A 96 1.52 -11.25 -19.96
N GLY A 97 1.19 -10.19 -19.24
CA GLY A 97 2.15 -9.33 -18.54
C GLY A 97 1.95 -7.86 -18.88
N PHE A 98 3.02 -7.08 -18.76
CA PHE A 98 3.01 -5.62 -18.91
C PHE A 98 3.73 -5.18 -20.18
N LYS A 99 3.13 -4.27 -20.94
CA LYS A 99 3.77 -3.58 -22.08
C LYS A 99 3.57 -2.08 -21.95
N GLY A 100 4.65 -1.32 -22.05
CA GLY A 100 4.60 0.13 -21.94
C GLY A 100 5.98 0.77 -21.90
N PHE A 101 6.11 1.78 -21.06
CA PHE A 101 7.33 2.56 -20.90
C PHE A 101 7.70 2.75 -19.44
N TRP A 102 9.00 2.75 -19.18
CA TRP A 102 9.56 3.43 -18.02
C TRP A 102 9.87 4.87 -18.42
N LEU A 103 9.46 5.81 -17.59
CA LEU A 103 9.51 7.25 -17.84
C LEU A 103 10.30 7.93 -16.73
N ASP A 104 11.10 8.92 -17.10
CA ASP A 104 11.74 9.86 -16.19
C ASP A 104 11.62 11.27 -16.79
N LYS A 105 10.64 12.03 -16.27
CA LYS A 105 10.34 13.38 -16.74
C LYS A 105 11.46 14.37 -16.43
N ASN A 106 12.20 14.16 -15.35
CA ASN A 106 13.29 15.07 -14.97
C ASN A 106 14.43 15.03 -15.98
N ARG A 107 14.58 13.90 -16.68
CA ARG A 107 15.60 13.70 -17.72
C ARG A 107 15.03 13.60 -19.13
N ASP A 108 13.74 13.93 -19.32
CA ASP A 108 12.99 13.76 -20.57
C ASP A 108 13.28 12.40 -21.25
N LYS A 109 13.22 11.34 -20.44
CA LYS A 109 13.63 10.00 -20.86
C LYS A 109 12.45 9.05 -20.87
N SER A 110 12.30 8.33 -21.97
CA SER A 110 11.32 7.27 -22.14
C SER A 110 12.01 6.01 -22.66
N LEU A 111 11.82 4.89 -21.98
CA LEU A 111 12.40 3.59 -22.32
C LEU A 111 11.28 2.57 -22.46
N SER A 112 11.29 1.77 -23.53
CA SER A 112 10.35 0.65 -23.66
C SER A 112 10.47 -0.30 -22.47
N CYS A 113 9.36 -0.89 -22.05
CA CYS A 113 9.33 -1.87 -20.97
C CYS A 113 8.37 -2.99 -21.35
N SER A 114 8.87 -4.23 -21.31
CA SER A 114 8.10 -5.44 -21.58
C SER A 114 8.40 -6.46 -20.50
N LEU A 115 7.37 -6.84 -19.76
CA LEU A 115 7.43 -7.80 -18.67
C LEU A 115 6.44 -8.92 -18.93
N GLU A 116 6.87 -10.14 -18.65
CA GLU A 116 6.04 -11.34 -18.72
C GLU A 116 5.39 -11.61 -17.36
N MET A 117 4.14 -12.05 -17.39
CA MET A 117 3.45 -12.57 -16.21
C MET A 117 4.15 -13.81 -15.68
N LYS A 118 4.50 -13.83 -14.39
CA LYS A 118 5.06 -14.99 -13.69
C LYS A 118 4.06 -15.63 -12.75
N SER A 119 3.27 -14.83 -12.04
CA SER A 119 2.13 -15.32 -11.29
C SER A 119 1.07 -14.24 -11.15
N GLU A 120 -0.17 -14.69 -11.00
CA GLU A 120 -1.33 -13.87 -10.69
C GLU A 120 -2.20 -14.65 -9.69
N GLU A 121 -2.47 -14.05 -8.54
CA GLU A 121 -3.20 -14.69 -7.45
C GLU A 121 -4.25 -13.73 -6.89
N ILE A 122 -5.46 -14.25 -6.62
CA ILE A 122 -6.47 -13.53 -5.85
C ILE A 122 -6.30 -13.88 -4.38
N VAL A 123 -5.93 -12.89 -3.58
CA VAL A 123 -5.66 -13.04 -2.15
C VAL A 123 -6.83 -12.47 -1.37
N ASN A 124 -7.49 -13.34 -0.61
CA ASN A 124 -8.52 -12.95 0.34
C ASN A 124 -7.87 -12.38 1.61
N LEU A 125 -8.26 -11.17 1.99
CA LEU A 125 -7.75 -10.52 3.19
C LEU A 125 -8.44 -11.10 4.43
N SER A 126 -7.66 -11.39 5.47
CA SER A 126 -8.21 -11.80 6.77
C SER A 126 -8.63 -10.58 7.59
N ALA A 127 -9.66 -10.71 8.42
CA ALA A 127 -10.12 -9.63 9.30
C ALA A 127 -9.03 -9.15 10.28
N ASN A 128 -8.16 -10.06 10.71
CA ASN A 128 -7.02 -9.79 11.60
C ASN A 128 -5.73 -9.43 10.83
N ALA A 129 -5.82 -9.01 9.56
CA ALA A 129 -4.65 -8.61 8.78
C ALA A 129 -4.09 -7.27 9.28
N ILE A 130 -2.78 -7.09 9.08
CA ILE A 130 -2.07 -5.82 9.26
C ILE A 130 -2.54 -4.76 8.24
N ASP A 131 -3.14 -5.19 7.13
CA ASP A 131 -3.77 -4.30 6.16
C ASP A 131 -4.86 -3.46 6.83
N GLY A 132 -4.79 -2.14 6.66
CA GLY A 132 -5.66 -1.22 7.37
C GLY A 132 -5.24 0.22 7.29
N THR A 133 -6.17 1.09 7.69
CA THR A 133 -5.89 2.44 8.14
C THR A 133 -5.86 2.45 9.66
N TYR A 134 -4.99 3.28 10.21
CA TYR A 134 -4.78 3.40 11.63
C TYR A 134 -4.62 4.88 12.00
N GLU A 135 -5.11 5.22 13.17
CA GLU A 135 -5.11 6.57 13.72
C GLU A 135 -4.33 6.58 15.03
N SER A 136 -3.48 7.57 15.24
CA SER A 136 -2.71 7.69 16.47
C SER A 136 -3.64 7.82 17.68
N GLU A 137 -3.29 7.14 18.79
CA GLU A 137 -3.99 7.29 20.07
C GLU A 137 -3.94 8.73 20.62
N TYR A 138 -3.03 9.55 20.11
CA TYR A 138 -2.86 10.96 20.49
C TYR A 138 -3.63 11.95 19.62
N ASN A 139 -4.43 11.47 18.64
CA ASN A 139 -5.22 12.33 17.79
C ASN A 139 -6.12 13.28 18.60
N SER A 140 -6.03 14.57 18.28
CA SER A 140 -6.72 15.68 18.94
C SER A 140 -6.77 16.88 18.00
N ASP A 141 -7.38 17.99 18.44
CA ASP A 141 -7.36 19.26 17.67
C ASP A 141 -5.93 19.81 17.46
N SER A 142 -4.97 19.36 18.27
CA SER A 142 -3.58 19.84 18.24
C SER A 142 -2.56 18.84 17.66
N TYR A 143 -3.00 17.61 17.38
CA TYR A 143 -2.16 16.53 16.90
C TYR A 143 -2.96 15.58 16.00
N SER A 144 -2.42 15.24 14.83
CA SER A 144 -2.97 14.24 13.93
C SER A 144 -1.87 13.26 13.52
N GLY A 145 -2.13 11.97 13.59
CA GLY A 145 -1.24 10.90 13.16
C GLY A 145 -2.02 9.83 12.43
N HIS A 146 -1.69 9.59 11.17
CA HIS A 146 -2.36 8.63 10.31
C HIS A 146 -1.33 7.62 9.78
N LEU A 147 -1.69 6.34 9.80
CA LEU A 147 -0.88 5.26 9.24
C LEU A 147 -1.75 4.40 8.34
N LYS A 148 -1.27 4.13 7.13
CA LYS A 148 -1.88 3.20 6.18
C LYS A 148 -0.94 2.04 5.92
N MET A 149 -1.46 0.83 6.02
CA MET A 149 -0.76 -0.43 5.74
C MET A 149 -1.49 -1.17 4.61
N LYS A 150 -0.74 -1.62 3.60
CA LYS A 150 -1.25 -2.47 2.52
C LYS A 150 -0.26 -3.60 2.26
N LYS A 151 -0.66 -4.86 2.37
CA LYS A 151 0.22 -5.98 2.00
C LYS A 151 0.45 -5.98 0.49
N ILE A 152 1.70 -6.17 0.10
CA ILE A 152 2.13 -6.25 -1.29
C ILE A 152 2.16 -7.71 -1.72
N SER A 153 3.05 -8.50 -1.11
CA SER A 153 3.12 -9.95 -1.27
C SER A 153 4.03 -10.57 -0.22
N GLY A 154 3.78 -11.83 0.14
CA GLY A 154 4.54 -12.55 1.16
C GLY A 154 4.60 -11.78 2.48
N ASN A 155 5.80 -11.33 2.85
CA ASN A 155 6.09 -10.59 4.08
C ASN A 155 6.24 -9.08 3.87
N PHE A 156 6.02 -8.57 2.65
CA PHE A 156 6.21 -7.16 2.32
C PHE A 156 4.91 -6.38 2.40
N TYR A 157 4.99 -5.21 3.03
CA TYR A 157 3.88 -4.29 3.22
C TYR A 157 4.30 -2.90 2.76
N TYR A 158 3.47 -2.26 1.96
CA TYR A 158 3.49 -0.82 1.82
C TYR A 158 3.01 -0.18 3.12
N PHE A 159 3.71 0.87 3.54
CA PHE A 159 3.20 1.77 4.57
C PHE A 159 3.27 3.22 4.11
N ASN A 160 2.39 4.04 4.66
CA ASN A 160 2.40 5.50 4.57
C ASN A 160 1.97 6.05 5.91
N VAL A 161 2.89 6.73 6.59
CA VAL A 161 2.66 7.38 7.87
C VAL A 161 2.76 8.89 7.68
N SER A 162 1.85 9.62 8.33
CA SER A 162 1.86 11.07 8.35
C SER A 162 1.49 11.58 9.73
N VAL A 163 2.15 12.66 10.16
CA VAL A 163 1.87 13.35 11.42
C VAL A 163 1.82 14.86 11.19
N GLY A 164 1.02 15.53 12.02
CA GLY A 164 0.81 16.96 12.01
C GLY A 164 0.55 17.47 13.43
N THR A 165 1.06 18.64 13.77
CA THR A 165 0.79 19.29 15.06
C THR A 165 0.39 20.76 14.89
N ALA A 166 -0.28 21.32 15.89
CA ALA A 166 -0.61 22.75 15.96
C ALA A 166 0.64 23.66 15.96
N SER A 167 1.81 23.14 16.35
CA SER A 167 3.09 23.87 16.31
C SER A 167 3.75 23.85 14.91
N ALA A 168 2.98 23.55 13.86
CA ALA A 168 3.44 23.41 12.49
C ALA A 168 4.50 22.32 12.29
N CYS A 169 4.58 21.32 13.19
CA CYS A 169 5.36 20.12 12.90
C CYS A 169 4.55 19.27 11.91
N THR A 170 5.10 19.00 10.73
CA THR A 170 4.52 18.02 9.79
C THR A 170 5.56 17.02 9.31
N GLY A 171 5.20 15.74 9.26
CA GLY A 171 6.03 14.66 8.74
C GLY A 171 5.22 13.71 7.87
N ASN A 172 5.82 13.20 6.79
CA ASN A 172 5.27 12.12 5.99
C ASN A 172 6.39 11.16 5.61
N LEU A 173 6.15 9.86 5.71
CA LEU A 173 7.06 8.83 5.27
C LEU A 173 6.29 7.66 4.66
N LYS A 174 6.77 7.21 3.51
CA LYS A 174 6.28 6.00 2.85
C LYS A 174 7.41 5.01 2.64
N GLY A 175 7.08 3.74 2.53
CA GLY A 175 8.10 2.72 2.28
C GLY A 175 7.55 1.31 2.20
N ILE A 176 8.49 0.37 2.18
CA ILE A 176 8.21 -1.06 2.19
C ILE A 176 8.73 -1.62 3.51
N ALA A 177 7.83 -2.03 4.38
CA ALA A 177 8.15 -2.76 5.59
C ALA A 177 8.18 -4.27 5.33
N THR A 178 9.04 -4.99 6.05
CA THR A 178 9.09 -6.46 6.04
C THR A 178 8.64 -6.99 7.38
N PHE A 179 7.57 -7.80 7.41
CA PHE A 179 7.00 -8.40 8.61
C PHE A 179 7.36 -9.88 8.74
N ASN A 180 7.42 -10.37 9.97
CA ASN A 180 7.49 -11.80 10.26
C ASN A 180 6.12 -12.37 10.66
N GLY A 181 6.02 -13.70 10.80
CA GLY A 181 4.78 -14.38 11.19
C GLY A 181 4.29 -14.06 12.61
N ALA A 182 5.10 -13.36 13.42
CA ALA A 182 4.75 -12.91 14.76
C ALA A 182 4.23 -11.46 14.79
N GLY A 183 4.00 -10.83 13.63
CA GLY A 183 3.48 -9.46 13.55
C GLY A 183 4.52 -8.36 13.80
N ASN A 184 5.81 -8.71 13.91
CA ASN A 184 6.87 -7.71 14.00
C ASN A 184 7.41 -7.39 12.61
N GLY A 185 7.55 -6.11 12.31
CA GLY A 185 8.06 -5.62 11.04
C GLY A 185 9.16 -4.59 11.20
N ASN A 186 9.90 -4.34 10.13
CA ASN A 186 10.82 -3.22 10.07
C ASN A 186 10.87 -2.59 8.68
N TYR A 187 11.21 -1.32 8.65
CA TYR A 187 11.59 -0.54 7.48
C TYR A 187 13.01 0.00 7.67
N THR A 188 13.78 0.05 6.60
CA THR A 188 15.09 0.72 6.54
C THR A 188 15.12 1.61 5.30
N GLY A 189 15.50 2.87 5.47
CA GLY A 189 15.55 3.82 4.36
C GLY A 189 16.58 4.93 4.56
N LYS A 190 16.67 5.82 3.57
CA LYS A 190 17.51 7.00 3.67
C LYS A 190 16.91 8.06 4.61
N ALA A 191 15.59 8.21 4.57
CA ALA A 191 14.87 9.18 5.40
C ALA A 191 14.94 8.78 6.88
N CYS A 192 14.61 7.52 7.21
CA CYS A 192 14.81 6.95 8.54
C CYS A 192 15.73 5.74 8.43
N LYS A 193 16.77 5.67 9.27
CA LYS A 193 17.62 4.48 9.33
C LYS A 193 16.78 3.24 9.67
N ARG A 194 15.88 3.31 10.65
CA ARG A 194 15.00 2.18 10.96
C ARG A 194 13.70 2.59 11.67
N ILE A 195 12.58 2.04 11.19
CA ILE A 195 11.32 2.01 11.93
C ILE A 195 11.01 0.55 12.24
N ASP A 196 10.77 0.24 13.50
CA ASP A 196 10.22 -1.04 13.93
C ASP A 196 8.71 -0.93 14.09
N PHE A 197 8.00 -1.97 13.64
CA PHE A 197 6.56 -2.09 13.73
C PHE A 197 6.23 -3.30 14.61
N THR A 198 5.31 -3.14 15.55
CA THR A 198 4.76 -4.25 16.34
C THR A 198 3.24 -4.25 16.20
N ALA A 199 2.73 -5.23 15.44
CA ALA A 199 1.30 -5.42 15.25
C ALA A 199 0.69 -6.23 16.40
N SER A 200 -0.46 -5.77 16.88
CA SER A 200 -1.40 -6.53 17.70
C SER A 200 -2.78 -6.45 17.06
N ASN A 201 -3.78 -7.20 17.56
CA ASN A 201 -5.10 -7.39 16.92
C ASN A 201 -5.62 -6.15 16.16
N ASN A 202 -5.78 -5.02 16.86
CA ASN A 202 -6.28 -3.77 16.30
C ASN A 202 -5.31 -2.60 16.49
N THR A 203 -4.04 -2.87 16.81
CA THR A 203 -3.07 -1.81 17.05
C THR A 203 -1.78 -2.06 16.30
N LEU A 204 -1.08 -0.98 15.97
CA LEU A 204 0.22 -1.04 15.36
C LEU A 204 1.10 0.01 16.03
N GLU A 205 2.15 -0.44 16.69
CA GLU A 205 3.09 0.41 17.41
C GLU A 205 4.32 0.65 16.54
N LEU A 206 4.73 1.92 16.41
CA LEU A 206 5.92 2.35 15.69
C LEU A 206 6.99 2.74 16.70
N THR A 207 8.21 2.26 16.51
CA THR A 207 9.40 2.73 17.23
C THR A 207 10.45 3.20 16.24
N GLU A 208 10.91 4.44 16.40
CA GLU A 208 11.90 5.05 15.53
C GLU A 208 13.32 4.79 16.06
N LYS A 209 14.23 4.36 15.19
CA LYS A 209 15.63 4.08 15.54
C LYS A 209 16.54 4.82 14.57
N GLU A 210 17.21 5.84 15.10
CA GLU A 210 18.14 6.68 14.35
C GLU A 210 17.48 7.29 13.10
N CYS A 211 16.24 7.76 13.25
CA CYS A 211 15.60 8.56 12.22
C CYS A 211 16.17 9.99 12.26
N ASN A 212 16.68 10.45 11.13
CA ASN A 212 16.95 11.87 10.95
C ASN A 212 15.60 12.55 10.65
N MET A 213 15.36 13.72 11.25
CA MET A 213 14.11 14.50 11.19
C MET A 213 13.37 14.37 9.85
N HIS A 214 12.15 13.82 9.86
CA HIS A 214 11.30 13.62 8.68
C HIS A 214 10.57 14.91 8.31
N GLY A 215 11.24 15.84 7.63
CA GLY A 215 10.72 17.19 7.41
C GLY A 215 10.92 18.06 8.65
N MET A 216 9.86 18.69 9.17
CA MET A 216 9.92 19.64 10.30
C MET A 216 9.98 18.97 11.69
N GLN A 217 10.79 17.92 11.87
CA GLN A 217 11.12 17.32 13.19
C GLN A 217 10.02 16.50 13.90
N CYS A 218 9.04 15.93 13.20
CA CYS A 218 8.02 15.14 13.89
C CYS A 218 8.43 13.69 14.05
N SER A 219 8.17 13.16 15.24
CA SER A 219 8.27 11.73 15.50
C SER A 219 7.01 11.02 14.99
N PHE A 220 7.21 9.85 14.39
CA PHE A 220 6.15 8.90 14.06
C PHE A 220 5.91 7.87 15.18
N GLU A 221 6.73 7.90 16.25
CA GLU A 221 6.65 6.96 17.37
C GLU A 221 5.30 7.03 18.08
N GLY A 222 4.78 5.85 18.43
CA GLY A 222 3.53 5.74 19.17
C GLY A 222 2.66 4.58 18.70
N LYS A 223 1.48 4.50 19.31
CA LYS A 223 0.47 3.48 19.03
C LYS A 223 -0.61 4.03 18.14
N TYR A 224 -0.93 3.26 17.10
CA TYR A 224 -1.98 3.58 16.14
C TYR A 224 -3.08 2.53 16.24
N GLN A 225 -4.31 2.98 16.43
CA GLN A 225 -5.52 2.17 16.51
C GLN A 225 -6.12 1.97 15.13
N LYS A 226 -6.40 0.73 14.77
CA LYS A 226 -7.01 0.40 13.49
C LYS A 226 -8.40 1.04 13.42
N THR A 227 -8.66 1.77 12.35
CA THR A 227 -9.99 2.30 12.08
C THR A 227 -10.79 1.32 11.24
N ASP A 228 -12.08 1.21 11.52
CA ASP A 228 -12.97 0.38 10.72
C ASP A 228 -12.88 0.80 9.25
N ALA A 229 -12.64 -0.20 8.41
CA ALA A 229 -12.40 -0.13 6.97
C ALA A 229 -13.53 0.58 6.21
N LYS A 230 -13.58 1.91 6.26
CA LYS A 230 -14.57 2.69 5.50
C LYS A 230 -14.10 3.08 4.11
N ASP A 231 -12.80 3.01 3.82
CA ASP A 231 -12.26 3.39 2.51
C ASP A 231 -11.11 2.44 2.08
N PHE A 232 -11.46 1.38 1.34
CA PHE A 232 -10.54 0.53 0.58
C PHE A 232 -10.89 0.54 -0.90
#